data_AF-A0A939F848-F1
#
_entry.id   AF-A0A939F848-F1
#
_cell.length_a   1.000
_cell.length_b   1.000
_cell.length_c   1.000
_cell.angle_alpha   90.00
_cell.angle_beta   90.00
_cell.angle_gamma   90.00
#
_symmetry.space_group_name_H-M   'P 1'
#
loop_
_entity.id
_entity.type
_entity.pdbx_description
1 polymer ?
#
loop_
_entity_poly.entity_id
_entity_poly.type
_entity_poly.pdbx_seq_one_letter_code
_entity_poly.pdbx_strand_id
1 'polypeptide(L)'
;MPLSTNLSLGLLEGTAVAVIGSLGRHRVDAKAEHILTEALNDGLRLGDVAKRLNEYGQGVGGEMSKVILLGDPAISFPNRSASSLRAVVSPKHVDGRGTPAPTAIDATTMVEVNHLSTQVLPALQRLRWMDIEVDQAALIQWDDAAIHLARVCLQPFHDDAPMAGELTSVLSDDVASAQINILKGIVENAHATWWRPGGPLLSECQPVASTAVPCPHCGRNSARSSIYRHRTREDLLVHLGICPRCGTWRWSSAAGGPVRHTTPMDIQARVGEAISLTAALHNDSNRTVRGAAAFVFVNGAYEHLPAPTVQAVTLAPGVSEPMTVTVRPDRRRVSVDLHEGMFLTLIDGAFSAYPLVVDLRPSRTG
;
A
#
# COMPACT_ATOMS: atom_id res chain seq x y z
N MET A 1 12.04 -21.51 15.59
CA MET A 1 12.68 -20.41 14.81
C MET A 1 12.19 -19.09 15.39
N PRO A 2 13.04 -18.04 15.50
CA PRO A 2 12.61 -16.77 16.08
C PRO A 2 11.52 -16.14 15.19
N LEU A 3 10.42 -15.69 15.81
CA LEU A 3 9.20 -15.20 15.14
C LEU A 3 9.32 -13.78 14.56
N SER A 4 10.44 -13.09 14.78
CA SER A 4 10.82 -11.88 14.05
C SER A 4 12.30 -11.57 14.24
N THR A 5 12.95 -11.07 13.18
CA THR A 5 14.32 -10.55 13.20
C THR A 5 14.24 -9.10 12.75
N ASN A 6 14.54 -8.16 13.66
CA ASN A 6 14.62 -6.75 13.30
C ASN A 6 16.09 -6.37 13.16
N LEU A 7 16.46 -5.84 12.00
CA LEU A 7 17.82 -5.44 11.65
C LEU A 7 17.84 -3.93 11.46
N SER A 8 18.53 -3.20 12.34
CA SER A 8 18.80 -1.77 12.14
C SER A 8 20.23 -1.59 11.68
N LEU A 9 20.41 -1.07 10.46
CA LEU A 9 21.72 -0.87 9.84
C LEU A 9 22.18 0.57 10.04
N GLY A 10 23.29 0.77 10.75
CA GLY A 10 23.96 2.07 10.88
C GLY A 10 25.26 2.07 10.09
N LEU A 11 25.40 2.99 9.14
CA LEU A 11 26.68 3.27 8.47
C LEU A 11 27.43 4.33 9.28
N LEU A 12 28.65 4.02 9.71
CA LEU A 12 29.61 5.02 10.19
C LEU A 12 30.45 5.47 8.99
N GLU A 13 30.71 6.77 8.88
CA GLU A 13 31.68 7.28 7.91
C GLU A 13 33.04 6.60 8.14
N GLY A 14 33.47 5.78 7.16
CA GLY A 14 34.75 5.05 7.16
C GLY A 14 34.63 3.59 7.58
N THR A 15 34.56 2.67 6.60
CA THR A 15 34.82 1.20 6.61
C THR A 15 34.29 0.29 7.75
N ALA A 16 33.68 0.81 8.82
CA ALA A 16 33.17 0.03 9.94
C ALA A 16 31.63 0.08 9.96
N VAL A 17 31.00 -1.07 9.76
CA VAL A 17 29.54 -1.23 9.89
C VAL A 17 29.26 -1.84 11.25
N ALA A 18 28.42 -1.19 12.06
CA ALA A 18 27.90 -1.75 13.29
C ALA A 18 26.38 -1.87 13.18
N VAL A 19 25.87 -3.09 13.37
CA VAL A 19 24.45 -3.41 13.30
C VAL A 19 23.99 -3.83 14.68
N ILE A 20 23.06 -3.06 15.27
CA ILE A 20 22.34 -3.48 16.47
C ILE A 20 21.02 -4.06 16.00
N GLY A 21 20.89 -5.38 16.13
CA GLY A 21 19.67 -6.10 15.83
C GLY A 21 19.05 -6.69 17.08
N SER A 22 17.87 -7.26 16.93
CA SER A 22 17.22 -7.94 18.03
C SER A 22 16.50 -9.21 17.58
N LEU A 23 16.54 -10.24 18.43
CA LEU A 23 15.93 -11.55 18.20
C LEU A 23 14.87 -11.81 19.27
N GLY A 24 13.60 -11.91 18.87
CA GLY A 24 12.48 -12.16 19.77
C GLY A 24 11.23 -11.37 19.39
N ARG A 25 10.20 -11.40 20.26
CA ARG A 25 8.98 -10.60 20.12
C ARG A 25 9.24 -9.18 20.62
N HIS A 26 9.25 -8.22 19.71
CA HIS A 26 9.37 -6.80 20.06
C HIS A 26 8.00 -6.14 20.04
N ARG A 27 7.55 -5.66 21.21
CA ARG A 27 6.59 -4.57 21.29
C ARG A 27 7.39 -3.27 21.31
N VAL A 28 6.88 -2.21 20.68
CA VAL A 28 7.47 -0.88 20.79
C VAL A 28 7.47 -0.49 22.28
N ASP A 29 8.66 -0.33 22.86
CA ASP A 29 8.85 0.06 24.26
C ASP A 29 9.63 1.38 24.29
N ALA A 30 8.92 2.48 24.54
CA ALA A 30 9.50 3.82 24.62
C ALA A 30 10.61 3.94 25.67
N LYS A 31 10.61 3.08 26.71
CA LYS A 31 11.65 3.07 27.73
C LYS A 31 12.94 2.40 27.23
N ALA A 32 12.85 1.41 26.34
CA ALA A 32 14.02 0.83 25.68
C ALA A 32 14.69 1.84 24.72
N GLU A 33 13.91 2.64 24.02
CA GLU A 33 14.40 3.74 23.18
C GLU A 33 15.13 4.82 24.02
N HIS A 34 14.57 5.17 25.18
CA HIS A 34 15.21 6.10 26.11
C HIS A 34 16.54 5.55 26.62
N ILE A 35 16.60 4.27 27.01
CA ILE A 35 17.84 3.61 27.48
C ILE A 35 18.90 3.57 26.38
N LEU A 36 18.51 3.25 25.14
CA LEU A 36 19.43 3.28 24.00
C LEU A 36 20.00 4.70 23.80
N THR A 37 19.13 5.70 23.79
CA THR A 37 19.51 7.11 23.58
C THR A 37 20.42 7.62 24.69
N GLU A 38 20.10 7.32 25.95
CA GLU A 38 20.92 7.66 27.12
C GLU A 38 22.30 7.00 27.05
N ALA A 39 22.35 5.69 26.77
CA ALA A 39 23.59 4.93 26.69
C ALA A 39 24.52 5.42 25.56
N LEU A 40 23.95 5.82 24.42
CA LEU A 40 24.69 6.45 23.33
C LEU A 40 25.20 7.86 23.71
N ASN A 41 24.38 8.65 24.41
CA ASN A 41 24.76 9.97 24.91
C ASN A 41 25.81 9.91 26.04
N ASP A 42 25.84 8.83 26.81
CA ASP A 42 26.89 8.54 27.80
C ASP A 42 28.22 8.17 27.12
N GLY A 43 28.25 8.03 25.79
CA GLY A 43 29.42 7.62 25.02
C GLY A 43 29.82 6.17 25.27
N LEU A 44 28.89 5.33 25.72
CA LEU A 44 29.17 3.91 25.97
C LEU A 44 29.56 3.21 24.66
N ARG A 45 30.39 2.18 24.82
CA ARG A 45 30.74 1.30 23.70
C ARG A 45 29.51 0.48 23.33
N LEU A 46 29.37 0.13 22.06
CA LEU A 46 28.17 -0.55 21.56
C LEU A 46 27.92 -1.91 22.21
N GLY A 47 28.98 -2.61 22.62
CA GLY A 47 28.84 -3.83 23.43
C GLY A 47 28.16 -3.58 24.77
N ASP A 48 28.48 -2.46 25.42
CA ASP A 48 27.92 -2.06 26.72
C ASP A 48 26.48 -1.56 26.57
N VAL A 49 26.18 -0.85 25.46
CA VAL A 49 24.81 -0.43 25.11
C VAL A 49 23.91 -1.66 24.91
N ALA A 50 24.35 -2.65 24.12
CA ALA A 50 23.61 -3.88 23.90
C ALA A 50 23.42 -4.69 25.20
N LYS A 51 24.42 -4.69 26.09
CA LYS A 51 24.32 -5.32 27.41
C LYS A 51 23.25 -4.63 28.28
N ARG A 52 23.27 -3.30 28.37
CA ARG A 52 22.30 -2.50 29.16
C ARG A 52 20.86 -2.71 28.69
N LEU A 53 20.64 -2.81 27.38
CA LEU A 53 19.32 -3.13 26.80
C LEU A 53 18.87 -4.56 27.13
N ASN A 54 19.78 -5.54 27.10
CA ASN A 54 19.48 -6.91 27.50
C ASN A 54 19.17 -7.03 29.00
N GLU A 55 19.88 -6.29 29.86
CA GLU A 55 19.62 -6.24 31.30
C GLU A 55 18.25 -5.63 31.61
N TYR A 56 17.89 -4.54 30.92
CA TYR A 56 16.54 -3.97 31.00
C TYR A 56 15.47 -4.99 30.56
N GLY A 57 15.70 -5.66 29.43
CA GLY A 57 14.77 -6.68 28.89
C GLY A 57 14.52 -7.86 29.82
N GLN A 58 15.47 -8.21 30.71
CA GLN A 58 15.29 -9.26 31.72
C GLN A 58 14.30 -8.86 32.83
N GLY A 59 14.22 -7.58 33.18
CA GLY A 59 13.36 -7.07 34.26
C GLY A 59 11.88 -6.88 33.90
N VAL A 60 11.55 -6.81 32.60
CA VAL A 60 10.18 -6.50 32.10
C VAL A 60 9.37 -7.78 31.81
N GLY A 61 9.86 -8.94 32.24
CA GLY A 61 9.15 -10.21 32.15
C GLY A 61 9.65 -11.16 31.07
N GLY A 62 10.98 -11.35 30.99
CA GLY A 62 11.68 -12.61 30.64
C GLY A 62 11.38 -13.36 29.33
N GLU A 63 10.35 -12.99 28.58
CA GLU A 63 9.85 -13.76 27.45
C GLU A 63 10.06 -12.99 26.15
N MET A 64 11.29 -13.17 25.65
CA MET A 64 11.68 -13.06 24.25
C MET A 64 11.97 -11.66 23.70
N SER A 65 13.09 -11.08 24.11
CA SER A 65 13.99 -10.45 23.13
C SER A 65 15.45 -10.38 23.61
N LYS A 66 16.40 -10.75 22.75
CA LYS A 66 17.83 -10.46 22.94
C LYS A 66 18.26 -9.41 21.94
N VAL A 67 18.94 -8.37 22.41
CA VAL A 67 19.66 -7.41 21.56
C VAL A 67 21.01 -8.01 21.20
N ILE A 68 21.34 -8.01 19.92
CA ILE A 68 22.58 -8.54 19.36
C ILE A 68 23.30 -7.42 18.62
N LEU A 69 24.59 -7.30 18.88
CA LEU A 69 25.48 -6.46 18.11
C LEU A 69 26.24 -7.32 17.09
N LEU A 70 26.17 -6.95 15.83
CA LEU A 70 27.00 -7.46 14.75
C LEU A 70 27.92 -6.30 14.29
N GLY A 71 29.16 -6.32 14.77
CA GLY A 71 30.13 -5.25 14.59
C GLY A 71 31.16 -5.27 15.71
N ASP A 72 32.10 -4.32 15.69
CA ASP A 72 33.10 -4.19 16.76
C ASP A 72 32.45 -3.64 18.05
N PRO A 73 32.41 -4.40 19.15
CA PRO A 73 31.82 -3.96 20.41
C PRO A 73 32.58 -2.81 21.07
N ALA A 74 33.83 -2.54 20.68
CA ALA A 74 34.64 -1.44 21.20
C ALA A 74 34.30 -0.08 20.58
N ILE A 75 33.51 -0.05 19.50
CA ILE A 75 33.02 1.19 18.89
C ILE A 75 32.21 1.94 19.93
N SER A 76 32.62 3.15 20.25
CA SER A 76 31.77 4.14 20.92
C SER A 76 31.39 5.20 19.90
N PHE A 77 30.16 5.68 19.98
CA PHE A 77 29.83 6.90 19.27
C PHE A 77 30.55 8.04 19.98
N PRO A 78 31.34 8.86 19.27
CA PRO A 78 31.97 10.00 19.88
C PRO A 78 30.86 10.84 20.50
N ASN A 79 30.92 10.96 21.83
CA ASN A 79 30.03 11.80 22.57
C ASN A 79 30.24 13.21 22.03
N ARG A 80 29.33 13.70 21.18
CA ARG A 80 29.13 15.14 21.05
C ARG A 80 28.47 15.57 22.36
N SER A 81 29.21 15.42 23.46
CA SER A 81 28.77 15.84 24.77
C SER A 81 28.30 17.27 24.63
N ALA A 82 27.17 17.53 25.29
CA ALA A 82 26.45 18.78 25.35
C ALA A 82 27.26 20.01 25.84
N SER A 83 28.59 19.96 25.82
CA SER A 83 29.53 21.08 25.96
C SER A 83 30.02 21.63 24.61
N SER A 84 30.07 20.85 23.52
CA SER A 84 30.35 21.39 22.17
C SER A 84 29.11 21.96 21.48
N LEU A 85 27.91 21.63 21.96
CA LEU A 85 26.66 22.32 21.59
C LEU A 85 26.44 23.64 22.34
N ARG A 86 27.30 23.99 23.31
CA ARG A 86 27.39 25.33 23.91
C ARG A 86 28.62 26.13 23.48
N ALA A 87 29.59 25.52 22.78
CA ALA A 87 30.83 26.18 22.36
C ALA A 87 31.03 26.26 20.83
N VAL A 88 30.13 25.71 20.01
CA VAL A 88 30.11 25.91 18.55
C VAL A 88 28.86 26.70 18.13
N VAL A 89 28.52 27.76 18.87
CA VAL A 89 28.06 29.07 18.35
C VAL A 89 28.30 30.08 19.48
N SER A 90 29.57 30.44 19.74
CA SER A 90 29.79 31.88 19.86
C SER A 90 29.78 32.37 18.42
N PRO A 91 28.79 33.17 18.00
CA PRO A 91 28.93 33.85 16.73
C PRO A 91 30.14 34.75 16.94
N LYS A 92 31.24 34.45 16.24
CA LYS A 92 32.02 35.56 15.72
C LYS A 92 30.97 36.38 14.98
N HIS A 93 30.62 37.53 15.55
CA HIS A 93 29.97 38.61 14.85
C HIS A 93 30.79 38.87 13.59
N VAL A 94 30.44 38.13 12.53
CA VAL A 94 30.48 38.62 11.18
C VAL A 94 29.20 39.42 11.09
N ASP A 95 29.36 40.73 11.12
CA ASP A 95 28.28 41.68 10.94
C ASP A 95 27.39 41.26 9.77
N GLY A 96 26.10 41.02 10.04
CA GLY A 96 25.05 41.26 9.05
C GLY A 96 24.31 40.09 8.36
N ARG A 97 24.31 38.84 8.85
CA ARG A 97 23.36 37.81 8.32
C ARG A 97 22.68 37.03 9.45
N GLY A 98 21.38 37.26 9.62
CA GLY A 98 20.55 36.60 10.63
C GLY A 98 20.44 35.09 10.39
N THR A 99 20.40 34.31 11.47
CA THR A 99 20.11 32.87 11.44
C THR A 99 18.72 32.66 10.82
N PRO A 100 18.56 31.79 9.80
CA PRO A 100 17.24 31.52 9.24
C PRO A 100 16.32 30.95 10.31
N ALA A 101 15.10 31.45 10.37
CA ALA A 101 14.08 30.93 11.26
C ALA A 101 13.73 29.48 10.85
N PRO A 102 13.44 28.58 11.80
CA PRO A 102 12.98 27.23 11.48
C PRO A 102 11.73 27.30 10.61
N THR A 103 11.71 26.52 9.52
CA THR A 103 10.54 26.46 8.63
C THR A 103 9.52 25.52 9.27
N ALA A 104 8.35 26.04 9.63
CA ALA A 104 7.26 25.22 10.13
C ALA A 104 6.65 24.44 8.97
N ILE A 105 6.73 23.12 9.02
CA ILE A 105 6.13 22.24 8.02
C ILE A 105 4.66 22.00 8.38
N ASP A 106 3.80 22.10 7.38
CA ASP A 106 2.36 21.93 7.56
C ASP A 106 2.01 20.50 8.01
N ALA A 107 1.09 20.40 8.97
CA ALA A 107 0.69 19.11 9.54
C ALA A 107 0.05 18.19 8.49
N THR A 108 -0.62 18.75 7.48
CA THR A 108 -1.24 17.95 6.41
C THR A 108 -0.17 17.28 5.52
N THR A 109 0.97 17.97 5.30
CA THR A 109 2.11 17.43 4.55
C THR A 109 2.71 16.23 5.28
N MET A 110 2.92 16.33 6.60
CA MET A 110 3.43 15.20 7.39
C MET A 110 2.50 13.99 7.37
N VAL A 111 1.18 14.22 7.50
CA VAL A 111 0.18 13.14 7.44
C VAL A 111 0.19 12.45 6.07
N GLU A 112 0.33 13.22 4.98
CA GLU A 112 0.37 12.68 3.62
C GLU A 112 1.65 11.86 3.36
N VAL A 113 2.82 12.38 3.72
CA VAL A 113 4.09 11.65 3.61
C VAL A 113 4.05 10.35 4.42
N ASN A 114 3.51 10.40 5.65
CA ASN A 114 3.34 9.21 6.46
C ASN A 114 2.41 8.19 5.80
N HIS A 115 1.30 8.62 5.19
CA HIS A 115 0.40 7.72 4.48
C HIS A 115 1.04 7.07 3.26
N LEU A 116 1.71 7.86 2.42
CA LEU A 116 2.38 7.36 1.22
C LEU A 116 3.43 6.30 1.59
N SER A 117 4.28 6.60 2.57
CA SER A 117 5.38 5.73 3.01
C SER A 117 4.93 4.48 3.77
N THR A 118 3.88 4.57 4.60
CA THR A 118 3.47 3.45 5.47
C THR A 118 2.33 2.61 4.90
N GLN A 119 1.50 3.17 4.03
CA GLN A 119 0.31 2.48 3.49
C GLN A 119 0.41 2.25 2.00
N VAL A 120 0.55 3.31 1.20
CA VAL A 120 0.39 3.23 -0.27
C VAL A 120 1.56 2.53 -0.95
N LEU A 121 2.80 3.01 -0.75
CA LEU A 121 3.97 2.45 -1.41
C LEU A 121 4.23 0.99 -1.01
N PRO A 122 4.13 0.60 0.29
CA PRO A 122 4.21 -0.81 0.65
C PRO A 122 3.10 -1.66 0.03
N ALA A 123 1.88 -1.12 -0.11
CA ALA A 123 0.79 -1.83 -0.76
C ALA A 123 1.05 -2.06 -2.26
N LEU A 124 1.58 -1.06 -2.96
CA LEU A 124 1.98 -1.20 -4.37
C LEU A 124 3.12 -2.20 -4.55
N GLN A 125 4.13 -2.15 -3.67
CA GLN A 125 5.22 -3.13 -3.66
C GLN A 125 4.71 -4.56 -3.47
N ARG A 126 3.65 -4.76 -2.69
CA ARG A 126 3.05 -6.09 -2.47
C ARG A 126 2.32 -6.65 -3.70
N LEU A 127 1.80 -5.80 -4.59
CA LEU A 127 1.07 -6.26 -5.78
C LEU A 127 1.91 -7.17 -6.68
N ARG A 128 3.23 -7.01 -6.67
CA ARG A 128 4.14 -7.88 -7.44
C ARG A 128 4.09 -9.35 -7.02
N TRP A 129 3.70 -9.62 -5.78
CA TRP A 129 3.49 -10.98 -5.25
C TRP A 129 2.12 -11.52 -5.63
N MET A 130 1.34 -10.78 -6.40
CA MET A 130 0.00 -11.14 -6.86
C MET A 130 -0.05 -11.30 -8.39
N ASP A 131 1.12 -11.51 -9.01
CA ASP A 131 1.32 -11.54 -10.47
C ASP A 131 0.83 -10.27 -11.18
N ILE A 132 0.83 -9.14 -10.47
CA ILE A 132 0.55 -7.82 -11.05
C ILE A 132 1.88 -7.18 -11.38
N GLU A 133 2.08 -6.84 -12.65
CA GLU A 133 3.26 -6.15 -13.12
C GLU A 133 3.29 -4.72 -12.57
N VAL A 134 4.39 -4.38 -11.90
CA VAL A 134 4.65 -3.04 -11.36
C VAL A 134 6.09 -2.67 -11.69
N ASP A 135 6.30 -1.44 -12.16
CA ASP A 135 7.63 -0.92 -12.43
C ASP A 135 8.46 -0.83 -11.13
N GLN A 136 9.44 -1.72 -11.01
CA GLN A 136 10.29 -1.79 -9.84
C GLN A 136 11.20 -0.58 -9.70
N ALA A 137 11.69 -0.01 -10.81
CA ALA A 137 12.55 1.16 -10.77
C ALA A 137 11.77 2.36 -10.24
N ALA A 138 10.53 2.53 -10.71
CA ALA A 138 9.64 3.59 -10.23
C ALA A 138 9.29 3.43 -8.74
N LEU A 139 8.98 2.20 -8.29
CA LEU A 139 8.72 1.93 -6.86
C LEU A 139 9.90 2.31 -5.95
N ILE A 140 11.13 2.00 -6.36
CA ILE A 140 12.34 2.35 -5.60
C ILE A 140 12.48 3.88 -5.56
N GLN A 141 12.30 4.56 -6.69
CA GLN A 141 12.38 6.02 -6.77
C GLN A 141 11.36 6.70 -5.86
N TRP A 142 10.12 6.22 -5.81
CA TRP A 142 9.10 6.78 -4.93
C TRP A 142 9.36 6.48 -3.45
N ASP A 143 9.91 5.31 -3.12
CA ASP A 143 10.31 4.97 -1.76
C ASP A 143 11.45 5.89 -1.28
N ASP A 144 12.49 6.08 -2.11
CA ASP A 144 13.58 7.01 -1.84
C ASP A 144 13.06 8.45 -1.67
N ALA A 145 12.14 8.89 -2.53
CA ALA A 145 11.50 10.21 -2.43
C ALA A 145 10.67 10.36 -1.15
N ALA A 146 9.92 9.33 -0.74
CA ALA A 146 9.14 9.34 0.50
C ALA A 146 10.04 9.38 1.74
N ILE A 147 11.15 8.62 1.73
CA ILE A 147 12.17 8.65 2.80
C ILE A 147 12.83 10.02 2.87
N HIS A 148 13.17 10.62 1.72
CA HIS A 148 13.70 11.99 1.67
C HIS A 148 12.71 12.97 2.29
N LEU A 149 11.46 12.97 1.84
CA LEU A 149 10.41 13.84 2.38
C LEU A 149 10.17 13.64 3.87
N ALA A 150 10.22 12.39 4.37
CA ALA A 150 10.13 12.13 5.80
C ALA A 150 11.28 12.80 6.57
N ARG A 151 12.51 12.79 6.03
CA ARG A 151 13.65 13.50 6.64
C ARG A 151 13.47 15.01 6.60
N VAL A 152 13.01 15.57 5.48
CA VAL A 152 12.67 16.99 5.35
C VAL A 152 11.65 17.40 6.41
N CYS A 153 10.58 16.61 6.56
CA CYS A 153 9.50 16.81 7.53
C CYS A 153 9.97 16.80 8.99
N LEU A 154 10.98 16.00 9.32
CA LEU A 154 11.49 15.85 10.69
C LEU A 154 12.62 16.83 11.04
N GLN A 155 13.16 17.57 10.06
CA GLN A 155 14.31 18.46 10.25
C GLN A 155 13.94 19.93 9.95
N PRO A 156 13.70 20.77 10.99
CA PRO A 156 13.23 22.16 10.82
C PRO A 156 14.16 23.11 10.04
N PHE A 157 15.41 22.70 9.81
CA PHE A 157 16.44 23.45 9.10
C PHE A 157 16.90 22.78 7.82
N HIS A 158 16.16 21.79 7.32
CA HIS A 158 16.48 21.14 6.05
C HIS A 158 16.30 22.14 4.89
N ASP A 159 17.22 22.14 3.92
CA ASP A 159 17.22 23.09 2.81
C ASP A 159 15.91 23.02 1.99
N ASP A 160 15.38 21.82 1.80
CA ASP A 160 14.11 21.57 1.10
C ASP A 160 12.84 21.80 1.93
N ALA A 161 12.92 22.17 3.22
CA ALA A 161 11.75 22.35 4.07
C ALA A 161 10.68 23.32 3.49
N PRO A 162 11.04 24.43 2.84
CA PRO A 162 10.07 25.31 2.18
C PRO A 162 9.31 24.66 1.02
N MET A 163 9.88 23.62 0.39
CA MET A 163 9.30 22.91 -0.75
C MET A 163 8.60 21.61 -0.36
N ALA A 164 8.56 21.25 0.93
CA ALA A 164 8.05 19.95 1.39
C ALA A 164 6.61 19.67 0.91
N GLY A 165 5.73 20.69 0.91
CA GLY A 165 4.36 20.56 0.44
C GLY A 165 4.25 20.31 -1.06
N GLU A 166 5.04 21.02 -1.87
CA GLU A 166 5.10 20.85 -3.32
C GLU A 166 5.66 19.46 -3.69
N LEU A 167 6.78 19.07 -3.09
CA LEU A 167 7.40 17.76 -3.31
C LEU A 167 6.46 16.62 -2.91
N THR A 168 5.70 16.78 -1.82
CA THR A 168 4.68 15.80 -1.41
C THR A 168 3.53 15.72 -2.42
N SER A 169 3.08 16.85 -2.96
CA SER A 169 2.05 16.87 -4.01
C SER A 169 2.54 16.16 -5.27
N VAL A 170 3.76 16.44 -5.71
CA VAL A 170 4.38 15.79 -6.89
C VAL A 170 4.45 14.27 -6.68
N LEU A 171 4.94 13.82 -5.52
CA LEU A 171 5.00 12.39 -5.22
C LEU A 171 3.60 11.75 -5.19
N SER A 172 2.60 12.42 -4.60
CA SER A 172 1.22 11.93 -4.55
C SER A 172 0.62 11.82 -5.96
N ASP A 173 0.88 12.79 -6.85
CA ASP A 173 0.42 12.81 -8.24
C ASP A 173 1.10 11.71 -9.09
N ASP A 174 2.40 11.50 -8.90
CA ASP A 174 3.16 10.45 -9.58
C ASP A 174 2.65 9.06 -9.18
N VAL A 175 2.44 8.83 -7.88
CA VAL A 175 1.90 7.57 -7.34
C VAL A 175 0.46 7.35 -7.83
N ALA A 176 -0.38 8.38 -7.88
CA ALA A 176 -1.72 8.28 -8.44
C ALA A 176 -1.70 7.91 -9.94
N SER A 177 -0.80 8.54 -10.71
CA SER A 177 -0.60 8.26 -12.14
C SER A 177 -0.10 6.84 -12.38
N ALA A 178 0.80 6.34 -11.53
CA ALA A 178 1.28 4.98 -11.57
C ALA A 178 0.16 3.96 -11.33
N GLN A 179 -0.71 4.19 -10.35
CA GLN A 179 -1.86 3.33 -10.10
C GLN A 179 -2.79 3.22 -11.32
N ILE A 180 -3.00 4.33 -12.05
CA ILE A 180 -3.74 4.32 -13.31
C ILE A 180 -3.07 3.42 -14.35
N ASN A 181 -1.76 3.54 -14.52
CA ASN A 181 -1.01 2.76 -15.51
C ASN A 181 -0.94 1.26 -15.15
N ILE A 182 -0.75 0.92 -13.87
CA ILE A 182 -0.83 -0.46 -13.38
C ILE A 182 -2.21 -1.04 -13.68
N LEU A 183 -3.28 -0.30 -13.35
CA LEU A 183 -4.64 -0.79 -13.60
C LEU A 183 -4.93 -0.96 -15.09
N LYS A 184 -4.40 -0.07 -15.96
CA LYS A 184 -4.44 -0.22 -17.42
C LYS A 184 -3.83 -1.54 -17.87
N GLY A 185 -2.61 -1.86 -17.42
CA GLY A 185 -1.97 -3.13 -17.74
C GLY A 185 -2.79 -4.36 -17.29
N ILE A 186 -3.37 -4.30 -16.09
CA ILE A 186 -4.24 -5.37 -15.57
C ILE A 186 -5.48 -5.56 -16.46
N VAL A 187 -6.17 -4.46 -16.81
CA VAL A 187 -7.41 -4.56 -17.61
C VAL A 187 -7.13 -4.97 -19.05
N GLU A 188 -6.01 -4.55 -19.64
CA GLU A 188 -5.59 -4.96 -20.97
C GLU A 188 -5.31 -6.46 -21.00
N ASN A 189 -4.56 -6.97 -20.01
CA ASN A 189 -4.33 -8.40 -19.86
C ASN A 189 -5.65 -9.18 -19.63
N ALA A 190 -6.55 -8.67 -18.79
CA ALA A 190 -7.84 -9.29 -18.54
C ALA A 190 -8.74 -9.31 -19.79
N HIS A 191 -8.68 -8.28 -20.62
CA HIS A 191 -9.42 -8.21 -21.89
C HIS A 191 -8.85 -9.15 -22.95
N ALA A 192 -7.53 -9.31 -22.97
CA ALA A 192 -6.83 -10.13 -23.96
C ALA A 192 -6.78 -11.63 -23.60
N THR A 193 -7.07 -12.01 -22.35
CA THR A 193 -6.89 -13.39 -21.88
C THR A 193 -8.07 -13.87 -21.04
N TRP A 194 -8.16 -15.20 -20.84
CA TRP A 194 -9.03 -15.80 -19.83
C TRP A 194 -8.45 -15.57 -18.43
N TRP A 195 -8.57 -14.34 -17.93
CA TRP A 195 -8.03 -13.95 -16.64
C TRP A 195 -8.88 -14.51 -15.50
N ARG A 196 -8.24 -15.25 -14.59
CA ARG A 196 -8.86 -15.76 -13.36
C ARG A 196 -8.26 -15.01 -12.17
N PRO A 197 -8.99 -14.06 -11.55
CA PRO A 197 -8.49 -13.32 -10.40
C PRO A 197 -8.00 -14.26 -9.30
N GLY A 198 -6.72 -14.15 -8.95
CA GLY A 198 -6.09 -14.94 -7.90
C GLY A 198 -5.80 -16.41 -8.21
N GLY A 199 -5.94 -16.88 -9.46
CA GLY A 199 -5.75 -18.28 -9.81
C GLY A 199 -4.40 -18.89 -9.36
N PRO A 200 -3.27 -18.51 -9.97
CA PRO A 200 -1.94 -18.97 -9.57
C PRO A 200 -1.62 -18.60 -8.11
N LEU A 201 -1.91 -17.36 -7.72
CA LEU A 201 -1.63 -16.84 -6.38
C LEU A 201 -2.24 -17.66 -5.24
N LEU A 202 -3.47 -18.14 -5.37
CA LEU A 202 -4.13 -18.88 -4.28
C LEU A 202 -3.40 -20.18 -3.92
N SER A 203 -2.62 -20.76 -4.86
CA SER A 203 -1.77 -21.92 -4.59
C SER A 203 -0.56 -21.59 -3.69
N GLU A 204 -0.11 -20.35 -3.73
CA GLU A 204 1.01 -19.81 -2.93
C GLU A 204 0.56 -19.25 -1.59
N CYS A 205 -0.74 -19.25 -1.34
CA CYS A 205 -1.33 -18.79 -0.10
C CYS A 205 -1.73 -19.94 0.83
N GLN A 206 -1.99 -19.60 2.10
CA GLN A 206 -2.62 -20.47 3.08
C GLN A 206 -3.87 -19.80 3.66
N PRO A 207 -4.99 -20.51 3.85
CA PRO A 207 -6.17 -19.95 4.48
C PRO A 207 -5.87 -19.64 5.96
N VAL A 208 -6.22 -18.44 6.42
CA VAL A 208 -6.01 -18.00 7.82
C VAL A 208 -7.30 -17.70 8.55
N ALA A 209 -8.34 -17.27 7.83
CA ALA A 209 -9.67 -17.06 8.39
C ALA A 209 -10.74 -17.34 7.35
N SER A 210 -11.91 -17.76 7.79
CA SER A 210 -13.08 -17.94 6.93
C SER A 210 -14.35 -17.72 7.74
N THR A 211 -15.20 -16.84 7.26
CA THR A 211 -16.47 -16.50 7.92
C THR A 211 -17.62 -16.69 6.94
N ALA A 212 -18.70 -17.30 7.40
CA ALA A 212 -19.93 -17.40 6.61
C ALA A 212 -20.57 -16.02 6.52
N VAL A 213 -20.97 -15.61 5.32
CA VAL A 213 -21.63 -14.33 5.04
C VAL A 213 -22.80 -14.56 4.08
N PRO A 214 -23.81 -13.68 4.08
CA PRO A 214 -24.81 -13.66 3.02
C PRO A 214 -24.13 -13.39 1.67
N CYS A 215 -24.47 -14.16 0.65
CA CYS A 215 -24.01 -13.87 -0.72
C CYS A 215 -24.60 -12.53 -1.16
N PRO A 216 -23.77 -11.56 -1.62
CA PRO A 216 -24.30 -10.27 -2.09
C PRO A 216 -25.19 -10.42 -3.34
N HIS A 217 -25.06 -11.54 -4.05
CA HIS A 217 -25.83 -11.83 -5.25
C HIS A 217 -27.16 -12.55 -4.94
N CYS A 218 -27.10 -13.76 -4.35
CA CYS A 218 -28.30 -14.57 -4.13
C CYS A 218 -28.91 -14.46 -2.72
N GLY A 219 -28.33 -13.65 -1.83
CA GLY A 219 -28.78 -13.43 -0.45
C GLY A 219 -28.65 -14.63 0.50
N ARG A 220 -28.21 -15.80 0.01
CA ARG A 220 -28.09 -17.02 0.82
C ARG A 220 -26.88 -16.94 1.74
N ASN A 221 -27.02 -17.44 2.97
CA ASN A 221 -25.95 -17.57 3.97
C ASN A 221 -24.95 -18.71 3.68
N SER A 222 -24.79 -19.08 2.40
CA SER A 222 -23.86 -20.12 1.95
C SER A 222 -22.54 -19.56 1.42
N ALA A 223 -22.40 -18.23 1.32
CA ALA A 223 -21.15 -17.62 0.90
C ALA A 223 -20.13 -17.60 2.04
N ARG A 224 -18.85 -17.50 1.64
CA ARG A 224 -17.71 -17.37 2.55
C ARG A 224 -16.91 -16.14 2.18
N SER A 225 -16.53 -15.38 3.19
CA SER A 225 -15.46 -14.41 3.13
C SER A 225 -14.23 -15.07 3.76
N SER A 226 -13.23 -15.35 2.94
CA SER A 226 -12.02 -16.05 3.33
C SER A 226 -10.82 -15.13 3.22
N ILE A 227 -9.92 -15.21 4.19
CA ILE A 227 -8.66 -14.50 4.22
C ILE A 227 -7.57 -15.55 4.01
N TYR A 228 -6.72 -15.27 3.04
CA TYR A 228 -5.56 -16.05 2.68
C TYR A 228 -4.31 -15.23 2.98
N ARG A 229 -3.29 -15.85 3.55
CA ARG A 229 -1.98 -15.23 3.77
C ARG A 229 -0.99 -15.82 2.77
N HIS A 230 -0.18 -14.98 2.15
CA HIS A 230 0.89 -15.45 1.28
C HIS A 230 1.94 -16.22 2.08
N ARG A 231 2.42 -17.36 1.58
CA ARG A 231 3.32 -18.25 2.35
C ARG A 231 4.69 -17.64 2.62
N THR A 232 5.19 -16.79 1.71
CA THR A 232 6.52 -16.15 1.84
C THR A 232 6.43 -14.68 2.28
N ARG A 233 5.25 -14.07 2.24
CA ARG A 233 5.00 -12.67 2.59
C ARG A 233 3.87 -12.59 3.60
N GLU A 234 4.22 -12.72 4.88
CA GLU A 234 3.23 -12.89 5.94
C GLU A 234 2.29 -11.68 6.11
N ASP A 235 2.73 -10.51 5.66
CA ASP A 235 2.01 -9.25 5.63
C ASP A 235 1.06 -9.10 4.44
N LEU A 236 1.18 -9.96 3.41
CA LEU A 236 0.25 -10.00 2.28
C LEU A 236 -0.96 -10.88 2.61
N LEU A 237 -2.10 -10.21 2.78
CA LEU A 237 -3.41 -10.83 2.95
C LEU A 237 -4.26 -10.65 1.69
N VAL A 238 -4.84 -11.76 1.23
CA VAL A 238 -5.76 -11.81 0.10
C VAL A 238 -7.14 -12.14 0.63
N HIS A 239 -8.10 -11.28 0.31
CA HIS A 239 -9.49 -11.41 0.71
C HIS A 239 -10.31 -11.94 -0.45
N LEU A 240 -10.89 -13.13 -0.28
CA LEU A 240 -11.69 -13.82 -1.27
C LEU A 240 -13.12 -13.96 -0.79
N GLY A 241 -14.06 -13.45 -1.58
CA GLY A 241 -15.48 -13.69 -1.42
C GLY A 241 -15.96 -14.73 -2.42
N ILE A 242 -16.47 -15.87 -1.94
CA ILE A 242 -16.98 -16.96 -2.80
C ILE A 242 -18.35 -17.44 -2.34
N CYS A 243 -19.22 -17.73 -3.30
CA CYS A 243 -20.49 -18.42 -3.11
C CYS A 243 -20.49 -19.73 -3.90
N PRO A 244 -20.83 -20.89 -3.30
CA PRO A 244 -20.90 -22.16 -4.04
C PRO A 244 -21.84 -22.16 -5.24
N ARG A 245 -22.84 -21.25 -5.26
CA ARG A 245 -23.81 -21.11 -6.34
C ARG A 245 -23.41 -20.05 -7.37
N CYS A 246 -22.86 -18.93 -6.90
CA CYS A 246 -22.65 -17.73 -7.73
C CYS A 246 -21.18 -17.55 -8.13
N GLY A 247 -20.27 -18.39 -7.62
CA GLY A 247 -18.84 -18.24 -7.84
C GLY A 247 -18.20 -17.16 -6.98
N THR A 248 -17.05 -16.69 -7.42
CA THR A 248 -16.31 -15.60 -6.77
C THR A 248 -17.03 -14.27 -6.98
N TRP A 249 -17.23 -13.51 -5.91
CA TRP A 249 -17.89 -12.20 -5.95
C TRP A 249 -16.95 -11.06 -5.51
N ARG A 250 -15.79 -11.39 -4.93
CA ARG A 250 -14.75 -10.41 -4.57
C ARG A 250 -13.39 -11.06 -4.50
N TRP A 251 -12.38 -10.33 -4.96
CA TRP A 251 -10.98 -10.58 -4.68
C TRP A 251 -10.30 -9.26 -4.32
N SER A 252 -9.46 -9.20 -3.28
CA SER A 252 -8.84 -7.94 -2.84
C SER A 252 -7.55 -8.15 -2.09
N SER A 253 -6.60 -7.22 -2.23
CA SER A 253 -5.34 -7.19 -1.47
C SER A 253 -5.45 -6.51 -0.10
N ALA A 254 -6.63 -6.01 0.27
CA ALA A 254 -6.84 -5.26 1.51
C ALA A 254 -8.10 -5.71 2.27
N ALA A 255 -8.00 -5.67 3.61
CA ALA A 255 -9.06 -6.01 4.55
C ALA A 255 -10.13 -4.92 4.64
N GLY A 256 -10.81 -4.66 3.52
CA GLY A 256 -11.68 -3.48 3.38
C GLY A 256 -10.84 -2.27 3.02
N GLY A 257 -10.46 -2.18 1.74
CA GLY A 257 -9.76 -1.01 1.21
C GLY A 257 -10.51 0.29 1.53
N PRO A 258 -9.86 1.45 1.35
CA PRO A 258 -10.41 2.74 1.77
C PRO A 258 -11.75 3.08 1.08
N VAL A 259 -12.08 2.34 0.02
CA VAL A 259 -13.30 2.49 -0.75
C VAL A 259 -14.17 1.24 -0.65
N ARG A 260 -15.43 1.42 -0.29
CA ARG A 260 -16.48 0.42 -0.43
C ARG A 260 -17.09 0.51 -1.82
N HIS A 261 -17.35 -0.66 -2.39
CA HIS A 261 -17.86 -0.80 -3.74
C HIS A 261 -19.28 -1.36 -3.71
N THR A 262 -20.14 -0.85 -4.60
CA THR A 262 -21.43 -1.48 -4.90
C THR A 262 -21.61 -1.49 -6.41
N THR A 263 -21.59 -2.69 -7.00
CA THR A 263 -21.79 -2.89 -8.44
C THR A 263 -22.90 -3.92 -8.65
N PRO A 264 -23.80 -3.74 -9.62
CA PRO A 264 -24.63 -4.83 -10.07
C PRO A 264 -23.71 -5.93 -10.63
N MET A 265 -23.91 -7.16 -10.16
CA MET A 265 -23.15 -8.32 -10.62
C MET A 265 -23.77 -8.97 -11.84
N ASP A 266 -25.08 -8.85 -12.02
CA ASP A 266 -25.80 -9.39 -13.18
C ASP A 266 -26.42 -8.25 -13.98
N ILE A 267 -26.03 -8.14 -15.23
CA ILE A 267 -26.44 -7.06 -16.12
C ILE A 267 -27.11 -7.69 -17.33
N GLN A 268 -28.40 -7.41 -17.51
CA GLN A 268 -29.11 -7.81 -18.73
C GLN A 268 -29.04 -6.68 -19.73
N ALA A 269 -28.59 -6.99 -20.94
CA ALA A 269 -28.42 -6.01 -22.00
C ALA A 269 -28.77 -6.59 -23.36
N ARG A 270 -28.81 -5.73 -24.38
CA ARG A 270 -29.10 -6.13 -25.77
C ARG A 270 -27.91 -5.79 -26.66
N VAL A 271 -27.54 -6.72 -27.53
CA VAL A 271 -26.46 -6.47 -28.50
C VAL A 271 -26.88 -5.35 -29.45
N GLY A 272 -25.97 -4.43 -29.76
CA GLY A 272 -26.21 -3.26 -30.60
C GLY A 272 -26.79 -2.04 -29.87
N GLU A 273 -27.27 -2.19 -28.63
CA GLU A 273 -27.73 -1.07 -27.80
C GLU A 273 -26.60 -0.55 -26.90
N ALA A 274 -26.73 0.69 -26.44
CA ALA A 274 -25.83 1.24 -25.43
C ALA A 274 -26.15 0.62 -24.07
N ILE A 275 -25.13 0.09 -23.41
CA ILE A 275 -25.18 -0.54 -22.09
C ILE A 275 -24.44 0.37 -21.13
N SER A 276 -25.08 0.76 -20.03
CA SER A 276 -24.43 1.49 -18.95
C SER A 276 -24.03 0.53 -17.84
N LEU A 277 -22.72 0.41 -17.61
CA LEU A 277 -22.13 -0.31 -16.48
C LEU A 277 -21.84 0.72 -15.40
N THR A 278 -22.48 0.61 -14.23
CA THR A 278 -22.34 1.57 -13.14
C THR A 278 -21.93 0.88 -11.84
N ALA A 279 -20.87 1.37 -11.20
CA ALA A 279 -20.47 0.97 -9.86
C ALA A 279 -20.38 2.21 -8.96
N ALA A 280 -20.94 2.12 -7.77
CA ALA A 280 -20.78 3.15 -6.75
C ALA A 280 -19.49 2.91 -5.96
N LEU A 281 -18.69 3.97 -5.85
CA LEU A 281 -17.48 4.04 -5.03
C LEU A 281 -17.78 4.93 -3.83
N HIS A 282 -17.61 4.43 -2.62
CA HIS A 282 -17.78 5.21 -1.39
C HIS A 282 -16.51 5.21 -0.57
N ASN A 283 -15.96 6.40 -0.29
CA ASN A 283 -14.78 6.53 0.55
C ASN A 283 -15.17 6.51 2.04
N ASP A 284 -14.94 5.37 2.69
CA ASP A 284 -15.20 5.19 4.13
C ASP A 284 -14.08 5.78 5.02
N SER A 285 -12.98 6.26 4.42
CA SER A 285 -11.85 6.82 5.15
C SER A 285 -12.06 8.30 5.52
N ASN A 286 -11.22 8.80 6.43
CA ASN A 286 -11.18 10.20 6.84
C ASN A 286 -10.27 11.08 5.95
N ARG A 287 -9.79 10.55 4.82
CA ARG A 287 -8.83 11.22 3.92
C ARG A 287 -9.31 11.18 2.48
N THR A 288 -8.80 12.07 1.64
CA THR A 288 -8.98 11.94 0.19
C THR A 288 -8.17 10.74 -0.31
N VAL A 289 -8.79 9.90 -1.13
CA VAL A 289 -8.17 8.69 -1.68
C VAL A 289 -8.06 8.82 -3.19
N ARG A 290 -6.98 8.29 -3.76
CA ARG A 290 -6.64 8.49 -5.17
C ARG A 290 -6.20 7.20 -5.83
N GLY A 291 -6.51 7.08 -7.11
CA GLY A 291 -6.07 5.95 -7.92
C GLY A 291 -6.91 5.80 -9.17
N ALA A 292 -7.32 4.58 -9.46
CA ALA A 292 -8.07 4.26 -10.66
C ALA A 292 -9.15 3.21 -10.43
N ALA A 293 -10.16 3.26 -11.28
CA ALA A 293 -11.19 2.24 -11.39
C ALA A 293 -11.44 1.91 -12.86
N ALA A 294 -11.92 0.70 -13.12
CA ALA A 294 -12.08 0.21 -14.48
C ALA A 294 -13.22 -0.80 -14.63
N PHE A 295 -13.79 -0.81 -15.84
CA PHE A 295 -14.66 -1.89 -16.32
C PHE A 295 -13.96 -2.60 -17.48
N VAL A 296 -14.05 -3.93 -17.48
CA VAL A 296 -13.49 -4.77 -18.52
C VAL A 296 -14.35 -6.00 -18.76
N PHE A 297 -14.49 -6.41 -20.01
CA PHE A 297 -14.95 -7.75 -20.37
C PHE A 297 -13.76 -8.70 -20.40
N VAL A 298 -13.87 -9.85 -19.74
CA VAL A 298 -12.81 -10.86 -19.74
C VAL A 298 -12.75 -11.52 -21.11
N ASN A 299 -11.53 -11.73 -21.63
CA ASN A 299 -11.32 -12.39 -22.92
C ASN A 299 -12.02 -11.72 -24.13
N GLY A 300 -12.34 -10.43 -24.01
CA GLY A 300 -13.10 -9.68 -25.01
C GLY A 300 -12.46 -9.59 -26.40
N ALA A 301 -11.14 -9.78 -26.53
CA ALA A 301 -10.47 -9.81 -27.83
C ALA A 301 -10.96 -10.97 -28.73
N TYR A 302 -11.30 -12.12 -28.14
CA TYR A 302 -11.78 -13.30 -28.88
C TYR A 302 -13.28 -13.25 -29.17
N GLU A 303 -14.03 -12.48 -28.38
CA GLU A 303 -15.49 -12.33 -28.52
C GLU A 303 -15.90 -10.98 -29.12
N HIS A 304 -14.91 -10.18 -29.53
CA HIS A 304 -15.09 -8.83 -30.06
C HIS A 304 -15.89 -7.89 -29.13
N LEU A 305 -15.76 -8.11 -27.82
CA LEU A 305 -16.39 -7.28 -26.80
C LEU A 305 -15.72 -5.91 -26.74
N PRO A 306 -16.45 -4.86 -26.29
CA PRO A 306 -15.92 -3.51 -26.14
C PRO A 306 -14.59 -3.47 -25.38
N ALA A 307 -13.70 -2.56 -25.80
CA ALA A 307 -12.41 -2.34 -25.17
C ALA A 307 -12.59 -1.93 -23.69
N PRO A 308 -11.60 -2.27 -22.81
CA PRO A 308 -11.65 -1.88 -21.41
C PRO A 308 -11.66 -0.35 -21.26
N THR A 309 -12.26 0.11 -20.16
CA THR A 309 -12.28 1.54 -19.81
C THR A 309 -11.69 1.73 -18.43
N VAL A 310 -10.68 2.59 -18.32
CA VAL A 310 -10.04 2.98 -17.06
C VAL A 310 -10.27 4.46 -16.82
N GLN A 311 -10.66 4.82 -15.60
CA GLN A 311 -10.85 6.20 -15.17
C GLN A 311 -10.02 6.49 -13.92
N ALA A 312 -9.44 7.68 -13.86
CA ALA A 312 -8.84 8.19 -12.63
C ALA A 312 -9.95 8.44 -11.60
N VAL A 313 -9.64 8.16 -10.33
CA VAL A 313 -10.57 8.32 -9.21
C VAL A 313 -9.92 9.20 -8.16
N THR A 314 -10.66 10.18 -7.67
CA THR A 314 -10.30 11.00 -6.49
C THR A 314 -11.56 11.20 -5.67
N LEU A 315 -11.61 10.63 -4.47
CA LEU A 315 -12.79 10.67 -3.63
C LEU A 315 -12.45 11.36 -2.31
N ALA A 316 -13.13 12.46 -2.01
CA ALA A 316 -13.03 13.12 -0.71
C ALA A 316 -13.62 12.23 0.42
N PRO A 317 -13.29 12.49 1.69
CA PRO A 317 -13.80 11.72 2.82
C PRO A 317 -15.33 11.64 2.86
N GLY A 318 -15.88 10.45 3.06
CA GLY A 318 -17.33 10.22 3.16
C GLY A 318 -18.12 10.41 1.85
N VAL A 319 -17.45 10.71 0.74
CA VAL A 319 -18.11 10.92 -0.56
C VAL A 319 -18.41 9.59 -1.25
N SER A 320 -19.60 9.52 -1.86
CA SER A 320 -19.99 8.47 -2.80
C SER A 320 -20.06 9.02 -4.21
N GLU A 321 -19.35 8.42 -5.16
CA GLU A 321 -19.45 8.76 -6.58
C GLU A 321 -19.77 7.53 -7.43
N PRO A 322 -20.69 7.63 -8.39
CA PRO A 322 -20.93 6.59 -9.36
C PRO A 322 -19.87 6.66 -10.47
N MET A 323 -19.14 5.56 -10.68
CA MET A 323 -18.39 5.34 -11.90
C MET A 323 -19.30 4.70 -12.93
N THR A 324 -19.55 5.38 -14.05
CA THR A 324 -20.35 4.85 -15.15
C THR A 324 -19.55 4.78 -16.44
N VAL A 325 -19.63 3.65 -17.13
CA VAL A 325 -19.08 3.45 -18.46
C VAL A 325 -20.21 3.01 -19.39
N THR A 326 -20.32 3.69 -20.53
CA THR A 326 -21.25 3.29 -21.58
C THR A 326 -20.51 2.53 -22.68
N VAL A 327 -20.92 1.29 -22.91
CA VAL A 327 -20.38 0.43 -23.97
C VAL A 327 -21.47 0.07 -24.96
N ARG A 328 -21.10 -0.24 -26.21
CA ARG A 328 -22.03 -0.72 -27.23
C ARG A 328 -21.45 -1.95 -27.93
N PRO A 329 -21.86 -3.18 -27.53
CA PRO A 329 -21.43 -4.39 -28.20
C PRO A 329 -21.90 -4.41 -29.65
N ASP A 330 -21.01 -4.74 -30.59
CA ASP A 330 -21.34 -4.80 -32.01
C ASP A 330 -22.23 -6.01 -32.31
N ARG A 331 -23.47 -5.74 -32.76
CA ARG A 331 -24.47 -6.75 -33.14
C ARG A 331 -23.97 -7.76 -34.17
N ARG A 332 -22.97 -7.41 -34.98
CA ARG A 332 -22.44 -8.31 -36.03
C ARG A 332 -21.32 -9.22 -35.56
N ARG A 333 -20.68 -8.89 -34.43
CA ARG A 333 -19.43 -9.55 -33.99
C ARG A 333 -19.55 -10.23 -32.64
N VAL A 334 -20.41 -9.73 -31.77
CA VAL A 334 -20.60 -10.25 -30.41
C VAL A 334 -21.74 -11.25 -30.40
N SER A 335 -21.50 -12.42 -29.80
CA SER A 335 -22.50 -13.45 -29.58
C SER A 335 -23.56 -13.03 -28.55
N VAL A 336 -24.79 -13.50 -28.76
CA VAL A 336 -25.86 -13.44 -27.77
C VAL A 336 -25.60 -14.58 -26.77
N ASP A 337 -24.96 -14.26 -25.65
CA ASP A 337 -24.62 -15.24 -24.60
C ASP A 337 -24.35 -14.51 -23.27
N LEU A 338 -23.95 -15.27 -22.25
CA LEU A 338 -23.39 -14.78 -21.00
C LEU A 338 -21.91 -14.43 -21.20
N HIS A 339 -21.58 -13.17 -20.93
CA HIS A 339 -20.22 -12.64 -21.03
C HIS A 339 -19.66 -12.33 -19.65
N GLU A 340 -18.45 -12.78 -19.38
CA GLU A 340 -17.76 -12.44 -18.13
C GLU A 340 -17.15 -11.04 -18.20
N GLY A 341 -17.27 -10.29 -17.11
CA GLY A 341 -16.59 -9.01 -16.95
C GLY A 341 -16.12 -8.79 -15.52
N MET A 342 -15.43 -7.68 -15.32
CA MET A 342 -14.91 -7.28 -14.02
C MET A 342 -15.07 -5.79 -13.81
N PHE A 343 -15.38 -5.42 -12.58
CA PHE A 343 -15.12 -4.09 -12.05
C PHE A 343 -13.86 -4.14 -11.18
N LEU A 344 -12.87 -3.31 -11.51
CA LEU A 344 -11.54 -3.36 -10.91
C LEU A 344 -11.19 -2.00 -10.32
N THR A 345 -10.52 -1.99 -9.18
CA THR A 345 -10.00 -0.75 -8.57
C THR A 345 -8.57 -0.95 -8.08
N LEU A 346 -7.78 0.11 -8.17
CA LEU A 346 -6.49 0.26 -7.51
C LEU A 346 -6.45 1.67 -6.90
N ILE A 347 -6.74 1.77 -5.60
CA ILE A 347 -6.91 3.03 -4.89
C ILE A 347 -6.07 2.98 -3.62
N ASP A 348 -5.20 3.97 -3.43
CA ASP A 348 -4.20 4.02 -2.34
C ASP A 348 -3.43 2.68 -2.17
N GLY A 349 -3.10 2.02 -3.29
CA GLY A 349 -2.39 0.74 -3.34
C GLY A 349 -3.23 -0.49 -3.02
N ALA A 350 -4.51 -0.32 -2.64
CA ALA A 350 -5.44 -1.42 -2.45
C ALA A 350 -6.05 -1.85 -3.78
N PHE A 351 -5.75 -3.06 -4.23
CA PHE A 351 -6.34 -3.66 -5.41
C PHE A 351 -7.61 -4.44 -5.05
N SER A 352 -8.67 -4.28 -5.84
CA SER A 352 -9.87 -5.10 -5.74
C SER A 352 -10.44 -5.46 -7.11
N ALA A 353 -10.99 -6.67 -7.22
CA ALA A 353 -11.67 -7.19 -8.38
C ALA A 353 -13.04 -7.73 -7.98
N TYR A 354 -14.06 -7.30 -8.73
CA TYR A 354 -15.46 -7.67 -8.55
C TYR A 354 -15.97 -8.25 -9.86
N PRO A 355 -16.13 -9.59 -9.95
CA PRO A 355 -16.71 -10.22 -11.11
C PRO A 355 -18.13 -9.72 -11.38
N LEU A 356 -18.46 -9.57 -12.65
CA LEU A 356 -19.79 -9.28 -13.16
C LEU A 356 -20.08 -10.17 -14.36
N VAL A 357 -21.36 -10.41 -14.62
CA VAL A 357 -21.88 -11.19 -15.74
C VAL A 357 -22.80 -10.30 -16.54
N VAL A 358 -22.59 -10.25 -17.85
CA VAL A 358 -23.43 -9.51 -18.79
C VAL A 358 -24.16 -10.51 -19.67
N ASP A 359 -25.47 -10.67 -19.44
CA ASP A 359 -26.39 -11.44 -20.28
C ASP A 359 -26.76 -10.60 -21.49
N LEU A 360 -26.10 -10.86 -22.63
CA LEU A 360 -26.36 -10.20 -23.89
C LEU A 360 -27.47 -10.91 -24.65
N ARG A 361 -28.59 -10.21 -24.82
CA ARG A 361 -29.80 -10.70 -25.49
C ARG A 361 -29.93 -10.15 -26.91
N PRO A 362 -30.75 -10.79 -27.77
CA PRO A 362 -31.02 -10.26 -29.10
C PRO A 362 -31.61 -8.84 -29.04
N SER A 363 -31.17 -7.97 -29.95
CA SER A 363 -31.84 -6.69 -30.20
C SER A 363 -33.30 -6.93 -30.56
N ARG A 364 -34.23 -6.06 -30.13
CA ARG A 364 -35.60 -6.08 -30.66
C ARG A 364 -35.51 -5.95 -32.18
N THR A 365 -36.01 -6.94 -32.92
CA THR A 365 -36.18 -6.84 -34.36
C THR A 365 -37.13 -5.67 -34.61
N GLY A 366 -36.59 -4.58 -35.17
CA GLY A 366 -37.37 -3.52 -35.80
C GLY A 366 -37.73 -3.92 -37.22
#